data_AF-A0A956N6Q2-F1
#
_entry.id   AF-A0A956N6Q2-F1
#
_cell.length_a   1.000
_cell.length_b   1.000
_cell.length_c   1.000
_cell.angle_alpha   90.00
_cell.angle_beta   90.00
_cell.angle_gamma   90.00
#
_symmetry.space_group_name_H-M   'P 1'
#
loop_
_entity.id
_entity.type
_entity.pdbx_description
1 polymer ?
#
loop_
_entity_poly.entity_id
_entity_poly.type
_entity_poly.pdbx_seq_one_letter_code
_entity_poly.pdbx_strand_id
1 'polypeptide(L)'
;MRFLASRAALLLALLVAASPVRADVLLNEFGRTGAGASTVELYNALPDTVDLTGWILRNQDGLEVALSGSIAPGEHQTTSTGNLVVEGGQIELYDGTLLKRDEVSYGDQGGAPLPPPGAFSCGRSPDGADTDDDAADWNLDSTPTFGATNDQLPANLGFSNVAINEIGRSAFAFGRLACPTARIELHNKGVTPVNLSGWFLTDGRQVVPLSGPLPVSGFVLVTDFPPLFCFEETHVLYLFGPAGRRFDQVGVLGSSLPPGGLEDSWQRVPDGAGPYDGYDYATSGGSVTWVIRTSTFGQTNGSGPVTDGPELDTETWGRLKAGYRGR
;
A
#
# COMPACT_ATOMS: atom_id res chain seq x y z
N MET A 1 16.87 72.33 10.29
CA MET A 1 17.05 70.91 9.91
C MET A 1 15.67 70.28 9.84
N ARG A 2 15.27 69.83 8.65
CA ARG A 2 13.97 69.20 8.35
C ARG A 2 14.11 67.68 8.51
N PHE A 3 13.17 67.01 9.16
CA PHE A 3 12.92 65.59 8.94
C PHE A 3 11.41 65.32 8.97
N LEU A 4 10.86 65.09 7.77
CA LEU A 4 9.58 64.44 7.53
C LEU A 4 9.84 62.93 7.53
N ALA A 5 9.23 62.17 8.43
CA ALA A 5 9.18 60.71 8.34
C ALA A 5 7.74 60.29 8.02
N SER A 6 7.52 60.03 6.72
CA SER A 6 6.31 59.42 6.18
C SER A 6 6.23 57.96 6.66
N ARG A 7 5.15 57.59 7.36
CA ARG A 7 4.87 56.20 7.70
C ARG A 7 4.01 55.59 6.60
N ALA A 8 4.62 54.73 5.80
CA ALA A 8 3.95 53.89 4.82
C ALA A 8 3.03 52.89 5.54
N ALA A 9 1.77 52.82 5.13
CA ALA A 9 0.86 51.76 5.51
C ALA A 9 1.20 50.50 4.69
N LEU A 10 1.59 49.43 5.39
CA LEU A 10 1.81 48.12 4.80
C LEU A 10 0.45 47.45 4.58
N LEU A 11 0.02 47.35 3.33
CA LEU A 11 -1.16 46.58 2.93
C LEU A 11 -0.79 45.09 3.02
N LEU A 12 -1.33 44.39 4.02
CA LEU A 12 -1.19 42.93 4.13
C LEU A 12 -2.19 42.30 3.15
N ALA A 13 -1.71 41.90 1.98
CA ALA A 13 -2.48 41.08 1.05
C ALA A 13 -2.65 39.69 1.65
N LEU A 14 -3.88 39.34 2.02
CA LEU A 14 -4.25 37.99 2.43
C LEU A 14 -4.17 37.11 1.18
N LEU A 15 -3.09 36.32 1.03
CA LEU A 15 -3.09 35.22 0.09
C LEU A 15 -4.07 34.18 0.62
N VAL A 16 -5.26 34.09 0.01
CA VAL A 16 -6.09 32.90 0.11
C VAL A 16 -5.35 31.81 -0.66
N ALA A 17 -4.69 30.91 0.05
CA ALA A 17 -4.27 29.65 -0.55
C ALA A 17 -5.55 28.95 -1.02
N ALA A 18 -5.71 28.79 -2.34
CA ALA A 18 -6.75 27.92 -2.88
C ALA A 18 -6.54 26.55 -2.24
N SER A 19 -7.51 26.09 -1.45
CA SER A 19 -7.52 24.71 -0.98
C SER A 19 -7.49 23.81 -2.21
N PRO A 20 -6.71 22.72 -2.23
CA PRO A 20 -6.81 21.75 -3.31
C PRO A 20 -8.28 21.37 -3.43
N VAL A 21 -8.80 21.40 -4.66
CA VAL A 21 -10.16 20.91 -4.95
C VAL A 21 -10.12 19.43 -4.63
N ARG A 22 -10.51 19.07 -3.40
CA ARG A 22 -10.73 17.70 -2.99
C ARG A 22 -11.83 17.17 -3.90
N ALA A 23 -11.64 15.97 -4.44
CA ALA A 23 -12.62 15.39 -5.33
C ALA A 23 -13.99 15.26 -4.63
N ASP A 24 -15.02 15.57 -5.40
CA ASP A 24 -16.40 15.75 -4.93
C ASP A 24 -17.04 14.41 -4.50
N VAL A 25 -16.71 13.36 -5.23
CA VAL A 25 -17.05 11.96 -4.96
C VAL A 25 -15.75 11.17 -4.97
N LEU A 26 -15.55 10.35 -3.95
CA LEU A 26 -14.33 9.60 -3.70
C LEU A 26 -14.58 8.10 -3.87
N LEU A 27 -13.57 7.36 -4.32
CA LEU A 27 -13.45 5.94 -4.06
C LEU A 27 -13.29 5.77 -2.54
N ASN A 28 -14.06 4.90 -1.90
CA ASN A 28 -14.07 4.79 -0.44
C ASN A 28 -13.68 3.41 0.08
N GLU A 29 -14.15 2.36 -0.57
CA GLU A 29 -13.88 0.99 -0.17
C GLU A 29 -13.89 0.08 -1.39
N PHE A 30 -13.01 -0.90 -1.45
CA PHE A 30 -13.04 -1.92 -2.49
C PHE A 30 -12.72 -3.30 -1.95
N GLY A 31 -13.27 -4.32 -2.59
CA GLY A 31 -13.09 -5.71 -2.17
C GLY A 31 -13.21 -6.67 -3.34
N ARG A 32 -12.69 -7.87 -3.14
CA ARG A 32 -12.76 -8.96 -4.11
C ARG A 32 -13.54 -10.12 -3.52
N THR A 33 -14.32 -10.78 -4.34
CA THR A 33 -14.92 -12.08 -4.03
C THR A 33 -14.07 -13.18 -4.64
N GLY A 34 -14.03 -14.36 -4.03
CA GLY A 34 -13.31 -15.52 -4.56
C GLY A 34 -13.82 -16.05 -5.91
N ALA A 35 -14.93 -15.50 -6.44
CA ALA A 35 -15.52 -15.88 -7.73
C ALA A 35 -15.24 -14.86 -8.85
N GLY A 36 -14.28 -13.95 -8.66
CA GLY A 36 -13.90 -12.93 -9.64
C GLY A 36 -14.81 -11.70 -9.69
N ALA A 37 -15.90 -11.67 -8.90
CA ALA A 37 -16.64 -10.42 -8.69
C ALA A 37 -15.86 -9.51 -7.74
N SER A 38 -15.92 -8.21 -7.99
CA SER A 38 -15.34 -7.16 -7.17
C SER A 38 -16.43 -6.17 -6.78
N THR A 39 -16.28 -5.54 -5.62
CA THR A 39 -17.13 -4.44 -5.18
C THR A 39 -16.26 -3.21 -5.03
N VAL A 40 -16.74 -2.07 -5.53
CA VAL A 40 -16.17 -0.74 -5.30
C VAL A 40 -17.27 0.15 -4.76
N GLU A 41 -16.95 0.90 -3.73
CA GLU A 41 -17.81 1.88 -3.09
C GLU A 41 -17.32 3.28 -3.35
N LEU A 42 -18.28 4.17 -3.56
CA LEU A 42 -18.10 5.60 -3.65
C LEU A 42 -18.65 6.29 -2.40
N TYR A 43 -18.04 7.40 -2.00
CA TYR A 43 -18.51 8.28 -0.94
C TYR A 43 -18.71 9.70 -1.47
N ASN A 44 -19.86 10.30 -1.15
CA ASN A 44 -20.13 11.70 -1.50
C ASN A 44 -19.75 12.64 -0.36
N ALA A 45 -18.62 13.32 -0.50
CA ALA A 45 -18.13 14.28 0.49
C ALA A 45 -18.78 15.67 0.35
N LEU A 46 -19.59 15.90 -0.69
CA LEU A 46 -20.27 17.18 -0.93
C LEU A 46 -21.50 17.38 -0.02
N PRO A 47 -21.91 18.64 0.19
CA PRO A 47 -23.16 18.97 0.88
C PRO A 47 -24.41 18.74 0.01
N ASP A 48 -24.25 18.44 -1.27
CA ASP A 48 -25.34 18.26 -2.24
C ASP A 48 -25.38 16.83 -2.79
N THR A 49 -26.57 16.38 -3.18
CA THR A 49 -26.74 15.10 -3.87
C THR A 49 -26.03 15.13 -5.24
N VAL A 50 -25.25 14.09 -5.53
CA VAL A 50 -24.55 13.94 -6.82
C VAL A 50 -25.28 12.93 -7.69
N ASP A 51 -25.61 13.30 -8.93
CA ASP A 51 -26.10 12.40 -9.97
C ASP A 51 -24.92 11.73 -10.68
N LEU A 52 -24.90 10.38 -10.67
CA LEU A 52 -23.85 9.57 -11.28
C LEU A 52 -24.10 9.26 -12.76
N THR A 53 -25.13 9.84 -13.38
CA THR A 53 -25.41 9.64 -14.80
C THR A 53 -24.20 10.02 -15.66
N GLY A 54 -23.67 9.04 -16.39
CA GLY A 54 -22.51 9.20 -17.27
C GLY A 54 -21.16 9.05 -16.58
N TRP A 55 -21.11 8.90 -15.25
CA TRP A 55 -19.88 8.59 -14.54
C TRP A 55 -19.44 7.15 -14.82
N ILE A 56 -18.13 6.90 -14.74
CA ILE A 56 -17.55 5.57 -14.96
C ILE A 56 -16.48 5.24 -13.92
N LEU A 57 -16.37 3.97 -13.58
CA LEU A 57 -15.17 3.37 -13.01
C LEU A 57 -14.34 2.74 -14.12
N ARG A 58 -13.02 2.84 -14.03
CA ARG A 58 -12.09 2.18 -14.94
C ARG A 58 -10.99 1.46 -14.16
N ASN A 59 -10.58 0.27 -14.59
CA ASN A 59 -9.36 -0.37 -14.07
C ASN A 59 -8.18 -0.24 -15.05
N GLN A 60 -7.00 -0.65 -14.61
CA GLN A 60 -5.77 -0.61 -15.44
C GLN A 60 -5.86 -1.39 -16.76
N ASP A 61 -6.68 -2.44 -16.82
CA ASP A 61 -6.86 -3.27 -18.02
C ASP A 61 -7.83 -2.62 -19.03
N GLY A 62 -8.36 -1.45 -18.71
CA GLY A 62 -9.31 -0.71 -19.54
C GLY A 62 -10.75 -1.20 -19.43
N LEU A 63 -11.08 -2.04 -18.45
CA LEU A 63 -12.47 -2.37 -18.13
C LEU A 63 -13.17 -1.12 -17.62
N GLU A 64 -14.28 -0.75 -18.24
CA GLU A 64 -15.14 0.36 -17.81
C GLU A 64 -16.47 -0.12 -17.27
N VAL A 65 -16.93 0.51 -16.20
CA VAL A 65 -18.22 0.23 -15.57
C VAL A 65 -18.99 1.54 -15.47
N ALA A 66 -20.09 1.61 -16.22
CA ALA A 66 -20.99 2.75 -16.14
C ALA A 66 -21.71 2.77 -14.79
N LEU A 67 -21.74 3.96 -14.17
CA LEU A 67 -22.45 4.21 -12.92
C LEU A 67 -23.83 4.79 -13.22
N SER A 68 -24.72 4.70 -12.22
CA SER A 68 -26.07 5.25 -12.33
C SER A 68 -26.63 5.54 -10.94
N GLY A 69 -27.72 6.32 -10.89
CA GLY A 69 -28.34 6.72 -9.63
C GLY A 69 -27.74 8.01 -9.08
N SER A 70 -27.91 8.23 -7.78
CA SER A 70 -27.42 9.43 -7.11
C SER A 70 -26.98 9.12 -5.69
N ILE A 71 -25.93 9.79 -5.23
CA ILE A 71 -25.42 9.67 -3.85
C ILE A 71 -25.82 10.93 -3.08
N ALA A 72 -26.55 10.77 -1.96
CA ALA A 72 -26.88 11.90 -1.08
C ALA A 72 -25.64 12.38 -0.30
N PRO A 73 -25.68 13.60 0.28
CA PRO A 73 -24.55 14.14 1.06
C PRO A 73 -24.14 13.22 2.21
N GLY A 74 -22.85 12.86 2.28
CA GLY A 74 -22.32 11.99 3.33
C GLY A 74 -22.76 10.53 3.24
N GLU A 75 -23.37 10.12 2.13
CA GLU A 75 -23.81 8.74 1.89
C GLU A 75 -22.84 7.99 0.96
N HIS A 76 -23.02 6.67 0.90
CA HIS A 76 -22.19 5.75 0.15
C HIS A 76 -22.98 5.07 -0.97
N GLN A 77 -22.30 4.67 -2.04
CA GLN A 77 -22.90 3.86 -3.10
C GLN A 77 -21.94 2.78 -3.60
N THR A 78 -22.40 1.53 -3.54
CA THR A 78 -21.64 0.36 -4.00
C THR A 78 -21.97 -0.02 -5.44
N THR A 79 -20.95 -0.42 -6.20
CA THR A 79 -21.07 -1.05 -7.51
C THR A 79 -20.32 -2.37 -7.49
N SER A 80 -20.98 -3.44 -7.93
CA SER A 80 -20.35 -4.77 -8.05
C SER A 80 -20.30 -5.22 -9.51
N THR A 81 -19.13 -5.66 -9.95
CA THR A 81 -18.91 -6.18 -11.32
C THR A 81 -17.78 -7.20 -11.33
N GLY A 82 -17.62 -7.95 -12.41
CA GLY A 82 -16.48 -8.86 -12.58
C GLY A 82 -15.18 -8.08 -12.82
N ASN A 83 -14.09 -8.49 -12.16
CA ASN A 83 -12.72 -8.08 -12.47
C ASN A 83 -12.39 -6.57 -12.41
N LEU A 84 -13.17 -5.74 -11.72
CA LEU A 84 -12.80 -4.33 -11.54
C LEU A 84 -11.59 -4.19 -10.61
N VAL A 85 -11.48 -5.05 -9.59
CA VAL A 85 -10.32 -5.13 -8.70
C VAL A 85 -9.51 -6.37 -9.08
N VAL A 86 -8.33 -6.15 -9.65
CA VAL A 86 -7.44 -7.22 -10.14
C VAL A 86 -6.31 -7.50 -9.12
N GLU A 87 -5.38 -8.40 -9.43
CA GLU A 87 -4.20 -8.63 -8.59
C GLU A 87 -3.13 -7.60 -8.91
N GLY A 88 -2.96 -6.61 -8.02
CA GLY A 88 -2.10 -5.45 -8.29
C GLY A 88 -2.72 -4.56 -9.36
N GLY A 89 -3.08 -3.34 -9.01
CA GLY A 89 -3.68 -2.47 -10.01
C GLY A 89 -4.17 -1.13 -9.54
N GLN A 90 -4.99 -0.54 -10.40
CA GLN A 90 -5.53 0.79 -10.22
C GLN A 90 -7.03 0.79 -10.49
N ILE A 91 -7.77 1.58 -9.71
CA ILE A 91 -9.17 1.94 -9.97
C ILE A 91 -9.22 3.45 -10.13
N GLU A 92 -9.78 3.91 -11.24
CA GLU A 92 -9.98 5.33 -11.54
C GLU A 92 -11.48 5.64 -11.59
N LEU A 93 -11.87 6.79 -11.04
CA LEU A 93 -13.23 7.33 -11.09
C LEU A 93 -13.26 8.54 -12.04
N TYR A 94 -14.16 8.52 -13.02
CA TYR A 94 -14.40 9.63 -13.93
C TYR A 94 -15.84 10.12 -13.83
N ASP A 95 -16.04 11.43 -13.94
CA ASP A 95 -17.37 12.02 -13.98
C ASP A 95 -18.03 11.94 -15.37
N GLY A 96 -19.27 12.43 -15.49
CA GLY A 96 -20.01 12.48 -16.77
C GLY A 96 -19.38 13.35 -17.86
N THR A 97 -18.32 14.11 -17.56
CA THR A 97 -17.51 14.87 -18.52
C THR A 97 -16.19 14.17 -18.87
N LEU A 98 -15.96 12.97 -18.33
CA LEU A 98 -14.73 12.19 -18.43
C LEU A 98 -13.52 12.88 -17.77
N LEU A 99 -13.77 13.75 -16.78
CA LEU A 99 -12.72 14.26 -15.92
C LEU A 99 -12.46 13.25 -14.80
N LYS A 100 -11.20 12.84 -14.62
CA LYS A 100 -10.80 11.98 -13.50
C LYS A 100 -11.03 12.75 -12.19
N ARG A 101 -11.79 12.12 -11.29
CA ARG A 101 -12.13 12.65 -9.98
C ARG A 101 -11.29 12.01 -8.89
N ASP A 102 -11.16 10.70 -8.90
CA ASP A 102 -10.39 9.99 -7.86
C ASP A 102 -9.67 8.78 -8.46
N GLU A 103 -8.69 8.27 -7.72
CA GLU A 103 -7.88 7.12 -8.07
C GLU A 103 -7.37 6.42 -6.80
N VAL A 104 -7.24 5.10 -6.86
CA VAL A 104 -6.42 4.34 -5.90
C VAL A 104 -5.57 3.34 -6.65
N SER A 105 -4.28 3.29 -6.31
CA SER A 105 -3.34 2.27 -6.77
C SER A 105 -2.96 1.34 -5.61
N TYR A 106 -3.03 0.03 -5.86
CA TYR A 106 -2.87 -1.01 -4.84
C TYR A 106 -2.03 -2.19 -5.34
N GLY A 107 -1.58 -3.03 -4.41
CA GLY A 107 -0.67 -4.13 -4.74
C GLY A 107 0.65 -3.58 -5.27
N ASP A 108 1.19 -4.17 -6.33
CA ASP A 108 2.47 -3.74 -6.90
C ASP A 108 2.41 -2.44 -7.74
N GLN A 109 1.21 -1.86 -7.91
CA GLN A 109 1.03 -0.59 -8.61
C GLN A 109 0.92 0.62 -7.66
N GLY A 110 0.78 0.41 -6.34
CA GLY A 110 0.66 1.51 -5.40
C GLY A 110 0.55 1.14 -3.93
N GLY A 111 0.47 2.16 -3.08
CA GLY A 111 0.61 2.04 -1.63
C GLY A 111 -0.57 1.39 -0.91
N ALA A 112 -1.75 1.29 -1.52
CA ALA A 112 -2.91 0.69 -0.89
C ALA A 112 -2.79 -0.86 -0.82
N PRO A 113 -3.26 -1.50 0.25
CA PRO A 113 -3.28 -2.96 0.33
C PRO A 113 -4.19 -3.60 -0.72
N LEU A 114 -3.75 -4.72 -1.30
CA LEU A 114 -4.63 -5.62 -2.04
C LEU A 114 -5.46 -6.47 -1.04
N PRO A 115 -6.80 -6.41 -1.03
CA PRO A 115 -7.61 -7.17 -0.08
C PRO A 115 -7.72 -8.66 -0.43
N PRO A 116 -7.41 -9.59 0.49
CA PRO A 116 -7.67 -11.01 0.30
C PRO A 116 -9.12 -11.32 -0.08
N PRO A 117 -9.36 -12.16 -1.10
CA PRO A 117 -10.69 -12.35 -1.65
C PRO A 117 -11.63 -13.01 -0.64
N GLY A 118 -12.83 -12.44 -0.49
CA GLY A 118 -13.95 -12.99 0.26
C GLY A 118 -13.90 -12.82 1.78
N ALA A 119 -12.81 -12.28 2.33
CA ALA A 119 -12.64 -12.08 3.77
C ALA A 119 -12.30 -10.65 4.17
N PHE A 120 -11.79 -9.84 3.24
CA PHE A 120 -11.35 -8.48 3.51
C PHE A 120 -11.84 -7.53 2.42
N SER A 121 -11.89 -6.26 2.80
CA SER A 121 -11.91 -5.11 1.89
C SER A 121 -10.72 -4.21 2.21
N CYS A 122 -10.52 -3.20 1.37
CA CYS A 122 -9.55 -2.15 1.54
C CYS A 122 -10.31 -0.83 1.46
N GLY A 123 -10.26 -0.04 2.52
CA GLY A 123 -11.02 1.20 2.60
C GLY A 123 -10.15 2.38 3.02
N ARG A 124 -10.60 3.59 2.68
CA ARG A 124 -10.04 4.83 3.20
C ARG A 124 -10.21 4.91 4.72
N SER A 125 -9.15 5.21 5.44
CA SER A 125 -9.13 5.35 6.89
C SER A 125 -8.39 6.64 7.29
N PRO A 126 -9.10 7.67 7.79
CA PRO A 126 -10.54 7.71 8.04
C PRO A 126 -11.42 7.66 6.77
N ASP A 127 -12.71 7.35 6.94
CA ASP A 127 -13.73 7.39 5.88
C ASP A 127 -13.68 8.70 5.06
N GLY A 128 -13.67 8.58 3.73
CA GLY A 128 -13.58 9.74 2.83
C GLY A 128 -12.30 10.59 2.95
N ALA A 129 -11.23 10.08 3.58
CA ALA A 129 -9.95 10.79 3.67
C ALA A 129 -9.09 10.56 2.42
N ASP A 130 -8.61 11.66 1.82
CA ASP A 130 -7.74 11.64 0.66
C ASP A 130 -6.63 12.70 0.82
N THR A 131 -5.39 12.22 0.88
CA THR A 131 -4.15 13.00 1.01
C THR A 131 -3.23 12.84 -0.19
N ASP A 132 -3.72 12.18 -1.27
CA ASP A 132 -2.94 11.78 -2.45
C ASP A 132 -1.79 10.79 -2.13
N ASP A 133 -1.87 10.09 -0.99
CA ASP A 133 -0.94 9.06 -0.52
C ASP A 133 -1.70 7.78 -0.16
N ASP A 134 -1.78 6.86 -1.12
CA ASP A 134 -2.52 5.61 -0.98
C ASP A 134 -2.01 4.73 0.19
N ALA A 135 -0.74 4.84 0.55
CA ALA A 135 -0.18 4.08 1.67
C ALA A 135 -0.67 4.64 3.03
N ALA A 136 -0.88 5.95 3.12
CA ALA A 136 -1.41 6.59 4.32
C ALA A 136 -2.93 6.47 4.41
N ASP A 137 -3.62 6.59 3.28
CA ASP A 137 -5.08 6.75 3.24
C ASP A 137 -5.83 5.41 3.29
N TRP A 138 -5.25 4.33 2.77
CA TRP A 138 -5.96 3.05 2.65
C TRP A 138 -5.45 1.99 3.62
N ASN A 139 -6.37 1.21 4.19
CA ASN A 139 -6.01 0.06 5.02
C ASN A 139 -6.99 -1.10 4.84
N LEU A 140 -6.54 -2.33 5.17
CA LEU A 140 -7.41 -3.50 5.14
C LEU A 140 -8.44 -3.46 6.27
N ASP A 141 -9.63 -3.91 5.93
CA ASP A 141 -10.70 -4.18 6.87
C ASP A 141 -11.11 -5.66 6.79
N SER A 142 -11.15 -6.33 7.94
CA SER A 142 -11.62 -7.71 8.08
C SER A 142 -13.14 -7.83 8.22
N THR A 143 -13.83 -6.70 8.35
CA THR A 143 -15.28 -6.61 8.54
C THR A 143 -15.88 -5.57 7.58
N PRO A 144 -15.82 -5.81 6.24
CA PRO A 144 -16.13 -4.81 5.22
C PRO A 144 -17.36 -3.96 5.53
N THR A 145 -17.21 -2.65 5.38
CA THR A 145 -18.17 -1.62 5.80
C THR A 145 -19.03 -1.07 4.66
N PHE A 146 -19.09 -1.77 3.52
CA PHE A 146 -19.88 -1.37 2.36
C PHE A 146 -21.30 -0.88 2.72
N GLY A 147 -21.60 0.37 2.37
CA GLY A 147 -22.82 1.11 2.64
C GLY A 147 -22.81 1.89 3.96
N ALA A 148 -21.67 1.98 4.64
CA ALA A 148 -21.50 2.64 5.92
C ALA A 148 -20.12 3.30 6.04
N THR A 149 -19.92 4.07 7.11
CA THR A 149 -18.62 4.67 7.44
C THR A 149 -17.57 3.58 7.71
N ASN A 150 -16.44 3.68 7.03
CA ASN A 150 -15.24 2.86 7.27
C ASN A 150 -14.78 2.93 8.74
N ASP A 151 -14.57 1.76 9.36
CA ASP A 151 -14.24 1.64 10.79
C ASP A 151 -12.85 1.05 11.07
N GLN A 152 -12.11 0.65 10.03
CA GLN A 152 -10.75 0.16 10.13
C GLN A 152 -9.80 1.26 10.62
N LEU A 153 -8.79 0.84 11.38
CA LEU A 153 -7.77 1.73 11.91
C LEU A 153 -6.87 2.26 10.78
N PRO A 154 -6.38 3.51 10.87
CA PRO A 154 -5.47 4.05 9.86
C PRO A 154 -4.13 3.33 9.91
N ALA A 155 -3.44 3.25 8.78
CA ALA A 155 -2.09 2.72 8.72
C ALA A 155 -1.15 3.50 9.68
N ASN A 156 -0.14 2.83 10.20
CA ASN A 156 0.84 3.43 11.12
C ASN A 156 2.25 2.97 10.74
N LEU A 157 2.58 3.20 9.47
CA LEU A 157 3.77 2.68 8.80
C LEU A 157 5.04 3.17 9.49
N GLY A 158 5.92 2.24 9.86
CA GLY A 158 7.21 2.53 10.50
C GLY A 158 7.18 2.81 12.01
N PHE A 159 6.00 2.96 12.62
CA PHE A 159 5.87 3.24 14.07
C PHE A 159 5.86 1.99 14.95
N SER A 160 5.77 0.80 14.36
CA SER A 160 5.90 -0.48 15.08
C SER A 160 7.36 -0.81 15.39
N ASN A 161 7.59 -1.50 16.51
CA ASN A 161 8.85 -2.15 16.80
C ASN A 161 9.08 -3.42 15.97
N VAL A 162 8.04 -4.02 15.39
CA VAL A 162 8.14 -5.17 14.49
C VAL A 162 8.16 -4.68 13.05
N ALA A 163 9.15 -5.11 12.28
CA ALA A 163 9.30 -4.82 10.86
C ALA A 163 9.55 -6.12 10.07
N ILE A 164 9.16 -6.13 8.81
CA ILE A 164 9.61 -7.13 7.82
C ILE A 164 11.11 -6.90 7.61
N ASN A 165 11.95 -7.90 7.84
CA ASN A 165 13.40 -7.73 7.83
C ASN A 165 14.10 -8.42 6.66
N GLU A 166 13.66 -9.63 6.33
CA GLU A 166 14.27 -10.42 5.27
C GLU A 166 13.21 -11.29 4.59
N ILE A 167 13.25 -11.35 3.26
CA ILE A 167 12.38 -12.21 2.47
C ILE A 167 13.26 -13.12 1.61
N GLY A 168 13.14 -14.42 1.84
CA GLY A 168 13.83 -15.44 1.06
C GLY A 168 13.11 -15.73 -0.24
N ARG A 169 13.87 -16.27 -1.20
CA ARG A 169 13.30 -16.71 -2.46
C ARG A 169 12.27 -17.82 -2.28
N SER A 170 11.07 -17.60 -2.79
CA SER A 170 10.12 -18.68 -3.05
C SER A 170 10.44 -19.28 -4.42
N ALA A 171 10.93 -20.52 -4.48
CA ALA A 171 11.00 -21.22 -5.75
C ALA A 171 9.57 -21.62 -6.14
N PHE A 172 8.99 -20.95 -7.13
CA PHE A 172 7.79 -21.45 -7.78
C PHE A 172 8.17 -22.75 -8.49
N ALA A 173 7.80 -23.89 -7.90
CA ALA A 173 7.96 -25.17 -8.56
C ALA A 173 6.84 -25.28 -9.59
N PHE A 174 7.12 -24.99 -10.86
CA PHE A 174 6.18 -25.18 -11.96
C PHE A 174 5.45 -26.54 -11.83
N GLY A 175 4.12 -26.50 -11.69
CA GLY A 175 3.29 -27.70 -11.50
C GLY A 175 3.00 -28.10 -10.04
N ARG A 176 3.46 -27.35 -9.04
CA ARG A 176 3.02 -27.46 -7.64
C ARG A 176 2.38 -26.15 -7.18
N LEU A 177 1.15 -26.22 -6.67
CA LEU A 177 0.41 -25.12 -6.03
C LEU A 177 0.97 -24.77 -4.64
N ALA A 178 2.29 -24.69 -4.49
CA ALA A 178 2.92 -24.46 -3.20
C ALA A 178 4.25 -23.72 -3.37
N CYS A 179 4.53 -22.81 -2.43
CA CYS A 179 5.82 -22.15 -2.27
C CYS A 179 6.50 -22.66 -0.99
N PRO A 180 6.94 -23.93 -0.95
CA PRO A 180 7.46 -24.56 0.27
C PRO A 180 8.75 -23.90 0.81
N THR A 181 9.38 -23.05 0.01
CA THR A 181 10.60 -22.31 0.36
C THR A 181 10.34 -20.86 0.72
N ALA A 182 9.09 -20.39 0.80
CA ALA A 182 8.81 -19.05 1.29
C ALA A 182 9.36 -18.90 2.71
N ARG A 183 10.16 -17.86 2.93
CA ARG A 183 10.78 -17.52 4.21
C ARG A 183 10.61 -16.03 4.41
N ILE A 184 10.01 -15.63 5.51
CA ILE A 184 9.88 -14.24 5.90
C ILE A 184 10.41 -14.11 7.31
N GLU A 185 11.37 -13.22 7.51
CA GLU A 185 11.85 -12.85 8.82
C GLU A 185 11.23 -11.54 9.27
N LEU A 186 10.80 -11.52 10.54
CA LEU A 186 10.45 -10.29 11.23
C LEU A 186 11.52 -9.95 12.26
N HIS A 187 11.83 -8.67 12.38
CA HIS A 187 12.76 -8.15 13.38
C HIS A 187 12.02 -7.26 14.38
N ASN A 188 12.33 -7.40 15.66
CA ASN A 188 11.90 -6.48 16.70
C ASN A 188 13.00 -5.44 16.99
N LYS A 189 12.89 -4.26 16.37
CA LYS A 189 13.78 -3.11 16.58
C LYS A 189 13.60 -2.41 17.94
N GLY A 190 12.65 -2.86 18.75
CA GLY A 190 12.35 -2.32 20.08
C GLY A 190 13.22 -2.88 21.20
N VAL A 191 13.09 -2.28 22.39
CA VAL A 191 13.81 -2.69 23.62
C VAL A 191 13.01 -3.64 24.52
N THR A 192 11.80 -4.03 24.11
CA THR A 192 10.92 -4.94 24.84
C THR A 192 10.49 -6.10 23.93
N PRO A 193 10.35 -7.33 24.45
CA PRO A 193 9.87 -8.45 23.65
C PRO A 193 8.43 -8.18 23.20
N VAL A 194 8.07 -8.68 22.01
CA VAL A 194 6.73 -8.57 21.43
C VAL A 194 6.08 -9.96 21.41
N ASN A 195 4.80 -10.05 21.76
CA ASN A 195 3.99 -11.24 21.50
C ASN A 195 3.26 -11.04 20.17
N LEU A 196 3.46 -11.94 19.22
CA LEU A 196 2.88 -11.86 17.88
C LEU A 196 1.43 -12.37 17.79
N SER A 197 0.81 -12.73 18.92
CA SER A 197 -0.61 -13.10 18.95
C SER A 197 -1.49 -11.97 18.41
N GLY A 198 -2.29 -12.26 17.39
CA GLY A 198 -3.17 -11.29 16.72
C GLY A 198 -2.49 -10.46 15.62
N TRP A 199 -1.19 -10.65 15.38
CA TRP A 199 -0.51 -10.14 14.20
C TRP A 199 -0.76 -11.07 13.01
N PHE A 200 -0.63 -10.55 11.79
CA PHE A 200 -0.69 -11.37 10.59
C PHE A 200 0.13 -10.77 9.44
N LEU A 201 0.54 -11.65 8.52
CA LEU A 201 1.07 -11.28 7.21
C LEU A 201 0.02 -11.53 6.15
N THR A 202 0.05 -10.76 5.06
CA THR A 202 -0.71 -11.07 3.85
C THR A 202 0.06 -10.63 2.61
N ASP A 203 -0.09 -11.37 1.52
CA ASP A 203 0.36 -11.01 0.17
C ASP A 203 -0.81 -10.48 -0.70
N GLY A 204 -1.94 -10.19 -0.05
CA GLY A 204 -3.20 -9.85 -0.68
C GLY A 204 -3.98 -11.04 -1.22
N ARG A 205 -3.49 -12.28 -1.17
CA ARG A 205 -4.29 -13.49 -1.51
C ARG A 205 -4.61 -14.32 -0.30
N GLN A 206 -3.65 -14.47 0.58
CA GLN A 206 -3.74 -15.31 1.76
C GLN A 206 -3.38 -14.52 3.01
N VAL A 207 -3.93 -14.94 4.14
CA VAL A 207 -3.62 -14.38 5.46
C VAL A 207 -2.90 -15.42 6.29
N VAL A 208 -1.78 -15.02 6.88
CA VAL A 208 -0.92 -15.86 7.70
C VAL A 208 -0.95 -15.31 9.13
N PRO A 209 -1.75 -15.89 10.03
CA PRO A 209 -1.76 -15.47 11.42
C PRO A 209 -0.41 -15.80 12.06
N LEU A 210 0.10 -14.86 12.86
CA LEU A 210 1.33 -15.02 13.60
C LEU A 210 1.05 -15.32 15.07
N SER A 211 2.02 -15.94 15.73
CA SER A 211 1.97 -16.19 17.17
C SER A 211 3.37 -16.42 17.73
N GLY A 212 3.48 -16.42 19.05
CA GLY A 212 4.75 -16.68 19.75
C GLY A 212 5.54 -15.41 20.09
N PRO A 213 6.64 -15.58 20.84
CA PRO A 213 7.48 -14.48 21.28
C PRO A 213 8.46 -14.04 20.18
N LEU A 214 8.61 -12.73 20.03
CA LEU A 214 9.66 -12.08 19.27
C LEU A 214 10.59 -11.34 20.27
N PRO A 215 11.81 -11.84 20.52
CA PRO A 215 12.73 -11.28 21.52
C PRO A 215 13.13 -9.83 21.23
N VAL A 216 13.67 -9.13 22.23
CA VAL A 216 14.27 -7.80 22.09
C VAL A 216 15.41 -7.84 21.09
N SER A 217 15.42 -6.94 20.10
CA SER A 217 16.44 -6.90 19.04
C SER A 217 16.63 -8.26 18.35
N GLY A 218 15.59 -9.09 18.40
CA GLY A 218 15.62 -10.47 17.94
C GLY A 218 14.80 -10.65 16.68
N PHE A 219 14.92 -11.83 16.10
CA PHE A 219 14.32 -12.21 14.84
C PHE A 219 13.38 -13.40 15.04
N VAL A 220 12.35 -13.48 14.21
CA VAL A 220 11.56 -14.71 14.05
C VAL A 220 11.43 -15.03 12.58
N LEU A 221 11.65 -16.31 12.25
CA LEU A 221 11.50 -16.82 10.90
C LEU A 221 10.12 -17.47 10.75
N VAL A 222 9.33 -16.98 9.80
CA VAL A 222 8.06 -17.55 9.38
C VAL A 222 8.30 -18.42 8.16
N THR A 223 7.92 -19.70 8.24
CA THR A 223 8.18 -20.70 7.19
C THR A 223 6.97 -21.54 6.82
N ASP A 224 5.92 -21.50 7.63
CA ASP A 224 4.69 -22.29 7.44
C ASP A 224 3.64 -21.40 6.79
N PHE A 225 3.55 -21.51 5.46
CA PHE A 225 2.69 -20.68 4.63
C PHE A 225 1.61 -21.54 3.97
N PRO A 226 0.35 -21.04 3.88
CA PRO A 226 -0.70 -21.75 3.17
C PRO A 226 -0.36 -21.85 1.68
N PRO A 227 -0.98 -22.80 0.95
CA PRO A 227 -0.90 -22.82 -0.51
C PRO A 227 -1.23 -21.44 -1.09
N LEU A 228 -0.55 -21.08 -2.18
CA LEU A 228 -0.71 -19.80 -2.89
C LEU A 228 -0.20 -18.55 -2.15
N PHE A 229 0.29 -18.66 -0.91
CA PHE A 229 1.12 -17.61 -0.33
C PHE A 229 2.53 -17.78 -0.89
N CYS A 230 2.76 -17.10 -2.01
CA CYS A 230 3.97 -17.20 -2.81
C CYS A 230 4.51 -15.79 -2.96
N PHE A 231 5.76 -15.55 -2.62
CA PHE A 231 6.35 -14.24 -2.85
C PHE A 231 7.10 -14.26 -4.19
N GLU A 232 6.46 -13.67 -5.19
CA GLU A 232 6.96 -13.53 -6.56
C GLU A 232 7.24 -12.05 -6.83
N GLU A 233 7.84 -11.75 -7.98
CA GLU A 233 8.24 -10.40 -8.35
C GLU A 233 7.06 -9.42 -8.42
N THR A 234 5.80 -9.84 -8.44
CA THR A 234 4.62 -8.95 -8.50
C THR A 234 3.86 -8.80 -7.17
N HIS A 235 4.40 -9.31 -6.06
CA HIS A 235 3.68 -9.29 -4.78
C HIS A 235 4.23 -8.24 -3.83
N VAL A 236 3.31 -7.73 -3.01
CA VAL A 236 3.60 -6.86 -1.88
C VAL A 236 3.26 -7.61 -0.61
N LEU A 237 4.21 -7.63 0.32
CA LEU A 237 4.02 -8.22 1.63
C LEU A 237 3.59 -7.13 2.59
N TYR A 238 2.50 -7.36 3.30
CA TYR A 238 1.98 -6.45 4.31
C TYR A 238 2.07 -7.06 5.70
N LEU A 239 2.49 -6.28 6.69
CA LEU A 239 2.51 -6.66 8.11
C LEU A 239 1.46 -5.87 8.88
N PHE A 240 0.57 -6.61 9.53
CA PHE A 240 -0.49 -6.08 10.37
C PHE A 240 -0.29 -6.50 11.82
N GLY A 241 -0.53 -5.55 12.72
CA GLY A 241 -0.58 -5.84 14.14
C GLY A 241 -1.98 -6.15 14.65
N PRO A 242 -2.13 -6.26 15.98
CA PRO A 242 -3.41 -6.52 16.61
C PRO A 242 -4.41 -5.41 16.23
N ALA A 243 -5.67 -5.79 16.03
CA ALA A 243 -6.75 -4.92 15.58
C ALA A 243 -6.63 -4.40 14.13
N GLY A 244 -5.84 -5.05 13.26
CA GLY A 244 -5.87 -4.78 11.82
C GLY A 244 -5.14 -3.50 11.38
N ARG A 245 -4.31 -2.91 12.25
CA ARG A 245 -3.47 -1.76 11.88
C ARG A 245 -2.24 -2.22 11.09
N ARG A 246 -2.05 -1.69 9.88
CA ARG A 246 -0.86 -1.93 9.05
C ARG A 246 0.34 -1.16 9.58
N PHE A 247 1.51 -1.81 9.65
CA PHE A 247 2.73 -1.23 10.22
C PHE A 247 3.94 -1.27 9.29
N ASP A 248 3.94 -2.18 8.32
CA ASP A 248 5.02 -2.33 7.36
C ASP A 248 4.46 -2.89 6.05
N GLN A 249 5.09 -2.52 4.94
CA GLN A 249 4.91 -3.15 3.65
C GLN A 249 6.18 -3.06 2.82
N VAL A 250 6.38 -4.09 1.99
CA VAL A 250 7.48 -4.16 1.03
C VAL A 250 7.04 -4.87 -0.23
N GLY A 251 7.40 -4.30 -1.37
CA GLY A 251 7.31 -4.93 -2.69
C GLY A 251 8.68 -5.27 -3.24
N VAL A 252 8.71 -6.22 -4.17
CA VAL A 252 9.94 -6.67 -4.83
C VAL A 252 9.88 -6.57 -6.36
N LEU A 253 8.84 -5.96 -6.90
CA LEU A 253 8.72 -5.72 -8.33
C LEU A 253 9.88 -4.89 -8.86
N GLY A 254 10.44 -5.34 -9.98
CA GLY A 254 11.61 -4.73 -10.60
C GLY A 254 12.94 -5.18 -9.99
N SER A 255 12.94 -6.07 -9.00
CA SER A 255 14.16 -6.74 -8.53
C SER A 255 14.29 -8.14 -9.14
N SER A 256 15.53 -8.61 -9.28
CA SER A 256 15.79 -10.01 -9.66
C SER A 256 16.85 -10.60 -8.75
N LEU A 257 16.50 -11.68 -8.04
CA LEU A 257 17.49 -12.43 -7.28
C LEU A 257 18.45 -13.14 -8.26
N PRO A 258 19.78 -13.12 -8.01
CA PRO A 258 20.75 -13.78 -8.87
C PRO A 258 20.36 -15.23 -9.22
N PRO A 259 20.62 -15.68 -10.46
CA PRO A 259 20.46 -17.08 -10.82
C PRO A 259 21.53 -17.91 -10.10
N GLY A 260 21.21 -18.58 -8.98
CA GLY A 260 22.22 -19.35 -8.25
C GLY A 260 21.79 -20.20 -7.05
N GLY A 261 20.73 -19.87 -6.31
CA GLY A 261 20.28 -20.72 -5.19
C GLY A 261 19.23 -20.07 -4.27
N LEU A 262 18.70 -20.86 -3.33
CA LEU A 262 17.83 -20.41 -2.23
C LEU A 262 18.60 -19.65 -1.13
N GLU A 263 19.87 -19.35 -1.38
CA GLU A 263 20.78 -18.75 -0.41
C GLU A 263 20.68 -17.24 -0.39
N ASP A 264 20.13 -16.59 -1.42
CA ASP A 264 19.93 -15.14 -1.45
C ASP A 264 18.50 -14.72 -1.06
N SER A 265 18.40 -13.49 -0.55
CA SER A 265 17.17 -12.89 -0.02
C SER A 265 17.17 -11.37 -0.24
N TRP A 266 15.99 -10.77 -0.14
CA TRP A 266 15.85 -9.32 0.02
C TRP A 266 15.92 -8.98 1.50
N GLN A 267 16.76 -8.00 1.88
CA GLN A 267 17.11 -7.69 3.25
C GLN A 267 17.02 -6.19 3.55
N ARG A 268 16.49 -5.82 4.72
CA ARG A 268 16.63 -4.46 5.28
C ARG A 268 18.05 -4.27 5.79
N VAL A 269 18.81 -3.31 5.27
CA VAL A 269 20.16 -2.97 5.74
C VAL A 269 20.21 -1.48 6.10
N PRO A 270 20.38 -1.09 7.38
CA PRO A 270 20.42 -1.96 8.57
C PRO A 270 19.06 -2.61 8.89
N ASP A 271 19.04 -3.59 9.79
CA ASP A 271 17.82 -4.31 10.19
C ASP A 271 16.67 -3.38 10.57
N GLY A 272 15.49 -3.64 10.04
CA GLY A 272 14.29 -2.85 10.29
C GLY A 272 14.32 -1.40 9.74
N ALA A 273 15.29 -1.03 8.91
CA ALA A 273 15.33 0.29 8.25
C ALA A 273 14.19 0.43 7.23
N GLY A 274 13.47 1.55 7.24
CA GLY A 274 12.46 1.88 6.24
C GLY A 274 13.04 2.08 4.82
N PRO A 275 12.22 2.39 3.81
CA PRO A 275 10.82 2.79 3.89
C PRO A 275 9.87 1.64 4.25
N TYR A 276 8.70 1.97 4.81
CA TYR A 276 7.72 1.01 5.35
C TYR A 276 6.40 1.03 4.57
N ASP A 277 6.40 1.72 3.44
CA ASP A 277 5.29 2.04 2.55
C ASP A 277 5.58 1.60 1.09
N GLY A 278 6.64 0.80 0.87
CA GLY A 278 7.03 0.35 -0.46
C GLY A 278 6.11 -0.73 -1.04
N TYR A 279 5.88 -0.64 -2.34
CA TYR A 279 5.02 -1.56 -3.11
C TYR A 279 5.73 -2.16 -4.34
N ASP A 280 6.89 -1.65 -4.69
CA ASP A 280 7.85 -2.24 -5.62
C ASP A 280 9.25 -2.23 -4.99
N TYR A 281 10.27 -2.79 -5.66
CA TYR A 281 11.61 -2.83 -5.13
C TYR A 281 12.16 -1.42 -4.85
N ALA A 282 11.98 -0.48 -5.78
CA ALA A 282 12.53 0.86 -5.67
C ALA A 282 11.93 1.64 -4.50
N THR A 283 10.60 1.67 -4.40
CA THR A 283 9.84 2.31 -3.33
C THR A 283 10.01 1.62 -1.98
N SER A 284 10.40 0.34 -1.97
CA SER A 284 10.79 -0.38 -0.74
C SER A 284 12.20 -0.05 -0.24
N GLY A 285 12.90 0.87 -0.91
CA GLY A 285 14.27 1.26 -0.57
C GLY A 285 15.32 0.45 -1.32
N GLY A 286 14.93 -0.14 -2.46
CA GLY A 286 15.77 -0.92 -3.35
C GLY A 286 17.15 -0.28 -3.53
N SER A 287 18.20 -1.07 -3.36
CA SER A 287 19.61 -0.62 -3.47
C SER A 287 20.08 0.39 -2.42
N VAL A 288 19.24 0.81 -1.48
CA VAL A 288 19.57 1.79 -0.43
C VAL A 288 19.46 1.14 0.94
N THR A 289 18.25 0.74 1.33
CA THR A 289 17.93 0.11 2.60
C THR A 289 17.28 -1.26 2.42
N TRP A 290 16.89 -1.63 1.21
CA TRP A 290 16.35 -2.94 0.85
C TRP A 290 17.20 -3.52 -0.27
N VAL A 291 17.99 -4.54 0.02
CA VAL A 291 19.08 -5.01 -0.85
C VAL A 291 19.07 -6.51 -1.01
N ILE A 292 19.63 -7.00 -2.11
CA ILE A 292 19.74 -8.44 -2.37
C ILE A 292 21.10 -8.95 -1.91
N ARG A 293 21.10 -9.95 -1.01
CA ARG A 293 22.32 -10.56 -0.45
C ARG A 293 22.10 -12.00 -0.03
N THR A 294 23.19 -12.68 0.30
CA THR A 294 23.15 -13.97 0.99
C THR A 294 22.39 -13.85 2.30
N SER A 295 21.44 -14.76 2.48
CA SER A 295 20.47 -14.80 3.55
C SER A 295 21.13 -14.82 4.92
N THR A 296 20.56 -14.06 5.85
CA THR A 296 21.05 -13.89 7.22
C THR A 296 20.01 -14.25 8.27
N PHE A 297 18.99 -15.03 7.89
CA PHE A 297 17.93 -15.50 8.80
C PHE A 297 18.43 -15.89 10.21
N GLY A 298 17.84 -15.26 11.21
CA GLY A 298 18.15 -15.39 12.63
C GLY A 298 19.33 -14.52 13.09
N GLN A 299 19.90 -13.69 12.21
CA GLN A 299 21.07 -12.86 12.46
C GLN A 299 20.86 -11.45 11.92
N THR A 300 21.73 -10.52 12.33
CA THR A 300 21.68 -9.14 11.85
C THR A 300 22.12 -9.04 10.39
N ASN A 301 21.39 -8.28 9.59
CA ASN A 301 21.77 -8.00 8.20
C ASN A 301 23.04 -7.14 8.18
N GLY A 302 24.14 -7.68 7.63
CA GLY A 302 25.47 -7.10 7.74
C GLY A 302 25.71 -5.86 6.86
N SER A 303 26.59 -4.95 7.31
CA SER A 303 27.02 -3.74 6.57
C SER A 303 28.07 -4.01 5.47
N GLY A 304 27.93 -5.10 4.71
CA GLY A 304 28.84 -5.44 3.59
C GLY A 304 28.58 -4.62 2.32
N PRO A 305 29.41 -4.75 1.27
CA PRO A 305 29.14 -4.16 -0.04
C PRO A 305 27.88 -4.78 -0.67
N VAL A 306 27.07 -3.95 -1.34
CA VAL A 306 25.89 -4.37 -2.09
C VAL A 306 26.35 -4.95 -3.43
N THR A 307 25.93 -6.16 -3.77
CA THR A 307 26.10 -6.72 -5.13
C THR A 307 24.78 -6.59 -5.86
N ASP A 308 24.36 -5.37 -6.18
CA ASP A 308 23.16 -5.23 -7.00
C ASP A 308 23.47 -5.63 -8.44
N GLY A 309 22.70 -6.61 -8.94
CA GLY A 309 22.55 -6.94 -10.36
C GLY A 309 21.86 -5.80 -11.14
N PRO A 310 21.66 -5.97 -12.46
CA PRO A 310 21.78 -4.90 -13.45
C PRO A 310 20.98 -3.64 -13.11
N GLU A 311 21.63 -2.51 -13.37
CA GLU A 311 21.12 -1.14 -13.35
C GLU A 311 19.61 -1.08 -13.64
N LEU A 312 18.85 -0.57 -12.67
CA LEU A 312 17.41 -0.33 -12.81
C LEU A 312 17.17 0.45 -14.10
N ASP A 313 16.42 -0.13 -15.05
CA ASP A 313 15.94 0.60 -16.22
C ASP A 313 14.87 1.59 -15.77
N THR A 314 15.32 2.79 -15.40
CA THR A 314 14.44 3.89 -15.00
C THR A 314 13.58 4.46 -16.15
N GLU A 315 13.70 3.95 -17.38
CA GLU A 315 13.00 4.51 -18.55
C GLU A 315 11.57 3.98 -18.76
N THR A 316 11.09 3.00 -17.98
CA THR A 316 9.75 2.40 -18.20
C THR A 316 8.66 2.73 -17.18
N TRP A 317 8.90 3.60 -16.19
CA TRP A 317 7.87 3.94 -15.19
C TRP A 317 7.25 5.33 -15.36
N GLY A 318 5.93 5.35 -15.45
CA GLY A 318 5.11 6.53 -15.64
C GLY A 318 5.23 7.53 -14.48
N ARG A 319 5.66 8.74 -14.85
CA ARG A 319 5.37 10.05 -14.23
C ARG A 319 5.82 10.28 -12.79
N LEU A 320 7.03 10.86 -12.71
CA LEU A 320 7.45 11.88 -11.73
C LEU A 320 6.28 12.77 -11.25
N LYS A 321 5.94 12.73 -9.95
CA LYS A 321 5.26 13.84 -9.27
C LYS A 321 6.26 15.00 -9.08
N ALA A 322 6.05 16.08 -9.83
CA ALA A 322 6.52 17.46 -9.68
C ALA A 322 7.94 17.74 -9.12
N GLY A 323 8.85 18.21 -10.01
CA GLY A 323 10.07 18.90 -9.61
C GLY A 323 9.86 20.41 -9.46
N TYR A 324 10.11 20.96 -8.27
CA TYR A 324 10.32 22.40 -8.09
C TYR A 324 11.80 22.72 -8.28
N ARG A 325 12.13 23.51 -9.32
CA ARG A 325 13.45 24.12 -9.44
C ARG A 325 13.51 25.38 -8.56
N GLY A 326 14.32 25.33 -7.50
CA GLY A 326 14.83 26.52 -6.84
C GLY A 326 15.76 27.28 -7.78
N ARG A 327 15.71 28.62 -7.70
CA ARG A 327 16.50 29.55 -8.52
C ARG A 327 18.01 29.30 -8.45
#